data_AF-A0A846QIR2-F1
#
_entry.id   AF-A0A846QIR2-F1
#
_cell.length_a   1.000
_cell.length_b   1.000
_cell.length_c   1.000
_cell.angle_alpha   90.00
_cell.angle_beta   90.00
_cell.angle_gamma   90.00
#
_symmetry.space_group_name_H-M   'P 1'
#
loop_
_entity.id
_entity.type
_entity.pdbx_description
1 polymer ?
#
loop_
_entity_poly.entity_id
_entity_poly.type
_entity_poly.pdbx_seq_one_letter_code
_entity_poly.pdbx_strand_id
1 'polypeptide(L)'
;MAGRFRFKLQRVLEFRAQLEDQARMQLAVAVRAHNEQTALVDRLRDGLARHEAALDGRTRLSEGDLWLWRMYRDRLKHDLAEAEQELFRRAKEVNARRQDLVAKAKERKLLERMRASQEAAFRLEENAREQREADEMATLRFGAGTF
;
A
#
# COMPACT_ATOMS: atom_id res chain seq x y z
N MET A 1 -20.29 32.92 20.94
CA MET A 1 -19.13 32.50 20.12
C MET A 1 -19.19 30.98 20.02
N ALA A 2 -19.58 30.43 18.87
CA ALA A 2 -19.72 28.99 18.67
C ALA A 2 -18.44 28.25 19.06
N GLY A 3 -18.59 27.12 19.74
CA GLY A 3 -17.45 26.30 20.18
C GLY A 3 -16.73 25.70 18.98
N ARG A 4 -15.40 25.60 19.02
CA ARG A 4 -14.65 24.90 17.96
C ARG A 4 -14.71 23.39 18.21
N PHE A 5 -15.15 22.61 17.20
CA PHE A 5 -15.16 21.15 17.27
C PHE A 5 -13.76 20.57 17.57
N ARG A 6 -13.69 19.63 18.53
CA ARG A 6 -12.45 18.94 18.90
C ARG A 6 -12.66 17.43 18.93
N PHE A 7 -12.03 16.73 17.98
CA PHE A 7 -12.05 15.28 17.96
C PHE A 7 -11.06 14.70 18.97
N LYS A 8 -11.55 13.96 19.97
CA LYS A 8 -10.72 13.42 21.06
C LYS A 8 -9.62 12.47 20.57
N LEU A 9 -9.84 11.79 19.45
CA LEU A 9 -8.91 10.80 18.88
C LEU A 9 -8.08 11.36 17.71
N GLN A 10 -7.96 12.70 17.59
CA GLN A 10 -7.23 13.33 16.49
C GLN A 10 -5.78 12.84 16.38
N ARG A 11 -5.05 12.73 17.50
CA ARG A 11 -3.67 12.19 17.52
C ARG A 11 -3.59 10.73 17.06
N VAL A 12 -4.61 9.93 17.40
CA VAL A 12 -4.66 8.52 16.97
C VAL A 12 -4.91 8.42 15.48
N LEU A 13 -5.79 9.28 14.94
CA LEU A 13 -6.05 9.35 13.50
C LEU A 13 -4.77 9.73 12.72
N GLU A 14 -4.03 10.72 13.20
CA GLU A 14 -2.74 11.14 12.60
C GLU A 14 -1.72 10.00 12.64
N PHE A 15 -1.59 9.32 13.77
CA PHE A 15 -0.71 8.15 13.88
C PHE A 15 -1.11 7.02 12.91
N ARG A 16 -2.41 6.73 12.77
CA ARG A 16 -2.89 5.72 11.80
C ARG A 16 -2.63 6.13 10.36
N ALA A 17 -2.70 7.43 10.04
CA ALA A 17 -2.31 7.93 8.73
C ALA A 17 -0.81 7.71 8.46
N GLN A 18 0.05 8.00 9.44
CA GLN A 18 1.49 7.72 9.33
C GLN A 18 1.77 6.23 9.12
N LEU A 19 1.06 5.34 9.81
CA LEU A 19 1.19 3.89 9.60
C LEU A 19 0.75 3.46 8.18
N GLU A 20 -0.31 4.04 7.64
CA GLU A 20 -0.73 3.78 6.25
C GLU A 20 0.36 4.23 5.26
N ASP A 21 0.93 5.43 5.45
CA ASP A 21 1.99 5.93 4.58
C ASP A 21 3.25 5.06 4.66
N GLN A 22 3.62 4.59 5.86
CA GLN A 22 4.71 3.62 6.03
C GLN A 22 4.43 2.30 5.32
N ALA A 23 3.22 1.74 5.44
CA ALA A 23 2.84 0.52 4.74
C ALA A 23 2.88 0.69 3.21
N ARG A 24 2.51 1.88 2.71
CA ARG A 24 2.59 2.22 1.28
C ARG A 24 4.04 2.26 0.80
N MET A 25 4.94 2.86 1.58
CA MET A 25 6.38 2.86 1.26
C MET A 25 6.95 1.44 1.25
N GLN A 26 6.62 0.61 2.24
CA GLN A 26 7.07 -0.79 2.29
C GLN A 26 6.56 -1.60 1.10
N LEU A 27 5.32 -1.39 0.68
CA LEU A 27 4.79 -2.03 -0.52
C LEU A 27 5.56 -1.59 -1.77
N ALA A 28 5.88 -0.31 -1.92
CA ALA A 28 6.65 0.18 -3.06
C ALA A 28 8.04 -0.47 -3.12
N VAL A 29 8.72 -0.61 -1.98
CA VAL A 29 10.02 -1.31 -1.88
C VAL A 29 9.88 -2.78 -2.28
N ALA A 30 8.86 -3.49 -1.76
CA ALA A 30 8.63 -4.89 -2.10
C ALA A 30 8.34 -5.10 -3.59
N VAL A 31 7.53 -4.23 -4.20
CA VAL A 31 7.23 -4.27 -5.64
C VAL A 31 8.48 -4.02 -6.47
N ARG A 32 9.32 -3.05 -6.08
CA ARG A 32 10.59 -2.79 -6.75
C ARG A 32 11.49 -4.03 -6.72
N ALA A 33 11.68 -4.63 -5.55
CA ALA A 33 12.50 -5.83 -5.39
C ALA A 33 11.97 -7.02 -6.20
N HIS A 34 10.65 -7.19 -6.27
CA HIS A 34 10.01 -8.20 -7.13
C HIS A 34 10.30 -7.96 -8.61
N ASN A 35 10.22 -6.72 -9.09
CA ASN A 35 10.47 -6.38 -10.48
C ASN A 35 11.95 -6.57 -10.84
N GLU A 36 12.87 -6.21 -9.96
CA GLU A 36 14.31 -6.46 -10.12
C GLU A 36 14.59 -7.97 -10.23
N GLN A 37 13.95 -8.78 -9.37
CA GLN A 37 14.08 -10.24 -9.42
C GLN A 37 13.45 -10.83 -10.69
N THR A 38 12.33 -10.28 -11.17
CA THR A 38 11.70 -10.71 -12.42
C THR A 38 12.65 -10.49 -13.60
N ALA A 39 13.27 -9.31 -13.68
CA ALA A 39 14.26 -9.01 -14.71
C ALA A 39 15.48 -9.92 -14.65
N LEU A 40 15.91 -10.37 -13.46
CA LEU A 40 16.97 -11.36 -13.32
C LEU A 40 16.56 -12.73 -13.89
N VAL A 41 15.37 -13.21 -13.54
CA VAL A 41 14.83 -14.47 -14.07
C VAL A 41 14.75 -14.43 -15.59
N ASP A 42 14.24 -13.34 -16.17
CA ASP A 42 14.13 -13.18 -17.62
C ASP A 42 15.52 -13.19 -18.29
N ARG A 43 16.51 -12.50 -17.71
CA ARG A 43 17.90 -12.54 -18.21
C ARG A 43 18.49 -13.95 -18.18
N LEU A 44 18.24 -14.73 -17.13
CA LEU A 44 18.73 -16.09 -17.01
C LEU A 44 18.05 -17.03 -18.02
N ARG A 45 16.75 -16.87 -18.24
CA ARG A 45 16.00 -17.59 -19.29
C ARG A 45 16.52 -17.27 -20.68
N ASP A 46 16.72 -16.00 -20.99
CA ASP A 46 17.28 -15.56 -22.27
C ASP A 46 18.73 -16.06 -22.45
N GLY A 47 19.51 -16.10 -21.36
CA GLY A 47 20.88 -16.62 -21.36
C GLY A 47 20.91 -18.11 -21.65
N LEU A 48 20.02 -18.89 -21.01
CA LEU A 48 19.87 -20.31 -21.25
C LEU A 48 19.42 -20.60 -22.68
N ALA A 49 18.40 -19.89 -23.18
CA ALA A 49 17.91 -20.06 -24.55
C ALA A 49 18.99 -19.74 -25.60
N ARG A 50 19.77 -18.66 -25.38
CA ARG A 50 20.91 -18.31 -26.24
C ARG A 50 22.02 -19.36 -26.19
N HIS A 51 22.32 -19.90 -25.01
CA HIS A 51 23.31 -20.95 -24.85
C HIS A 51 22.90 -22.24 -25.56
N GLU A 52 21.62 -22.61 -25.46
CA GLU A 52 21.02 -23.75 -26.15
C GLU A 52 21.04 -23.57 -27.68
N ALA A 53 20.62 -22.41 -28.18
CA ALA A 53 20.65 -22.09 -29.61
C ALA A 53 22.07 -22.01 -30.20
N ALA A 54 23.08 -21.66 -29.41
CA ALA A 54 24.47 -21.55 -29.89
C ALA A 54 25.10 -22.91 -30.28
N LEU A 55 24.45 -24.03 -29.93
CA LEU A 55 24.85 -25.38 -30.32
C LEU A 55 24.30 -25.76 -31.72
N ASP A 56 23.11 -25.25 -32.07
CA ASP A 56 22.46 -25.44 -33.36
C ASP A 56 23.22 -24.69 -34.47
N GLY A 57 24.25 -25.32 -35.00
CA GLY A 57 25.09 -24.75 -36.08
C GLY A 57 26.59 -25.01 -35.92
N ARG A 58 27.04 -25.61 -34.82
CA ARG A 58 28.45 -25.96 -34.63
C ARG A 58 28.73 -27.40 -35.08
N THR A 59 29.40 -27.55 -36.23
CA THR A 59 29.68 -28.84 -36.86
C THR A 59 30.97 -29.54 -36.36
N ARG A 60 31.79 -28.87 -35.54
CA ARG A 60 33.02 -29.43 -34.94
C ARG A 60 33.21 -28.89 -33.52
N LEU A 61 32.76 -29.66 -32.53
CA LEU A 61 33.06 -29.45 -31.10
C LEU A 61 33.86 -30.64 -30.60
N SER A 62 34.92 -30.39 -29.82
CA SER A 62 35.61 -31.47 -29.12
C SER A 62 34.77 -32.02 -27.97
N GLU A 63 35.10 -33.20 -27.47
CA GLU A 63 34.44 -33.77 -26.28
C GLU A 63 34.57 -32.84 -25.05
N GLY A 64 35.72 -32.17 -24.91
CA GLY A 64 35.97 -31.18 -23.85
C GLY A 64 35.06 -29.95 -23.97
N ASP A 65 34.84 -29.46 -25.19
CA ASP A 65 33.92 -28.33 -25.44
C ASP A 65 32.47 -28.72 -25.10
N LEU A 66 32.05 -29.93 -25.45
CA LEU A 66 30.72 -30.45 -25.12
C LEU A 66 30.53 -30.67 -23.61
N TRP A 67 31.60 -31.00 -22.89
CA TRP A 67 31.57 -31.12 -21.43
C TRP A 67 31.42 -29.74 -20.77
N LEU A 68 32.24 -28.76 -21.15
CA LEU A 68 32.15 -27.39 -20.66
C LEU A 68 30.78 -26.75 -20.96
N TRP A 69 30.26 -26.99 -22.17
CA TRP A 69 28.96 -26.51 -22.59
C TRP A 69 27.82 -27.06 -21.71
N ARG A 70 27.86 -28.36 -21.39
CA ARG A 70 26.88 -29.00 -20.50
C ARG A 70 26.98 -28.48 -19.07
N MET A 71 28.20 -28.34 -18.54
CA MET A 71 28.42 -27.79 -17.21
C MET A 71 27.85 -26.36 -17.07
N TYR A 72 28.10 -25.51 -18.07
CA TYR A 72 27.57 -24.14 -18.05
C TYR A 72 26.05 -24.10 -18.14
N ARG A 73 25.44 -24.94 -19.01
CA ARG A 73 23.98 -25.09 -19.08
C ARG A 73 23.39 -25.50 -17.73
N ASP A 74 23.98 -26.51 -17.09
CA ASP A 74 23.47 -27.02 -15.82
C ASP A 74 23.62 -25.97 -14.70
N ARG A 75 24.69 -25.17 -14.73
CA ARG A 75 24.84 -24.01 -13.86
C ARG A 75 23.76 -22.96 -14.09
N LEU A 76 23.48 -22.58 -15.34
CA LEU A 76 22.41 -21.63 -15.67
C LEU A 76 21.04 -22.13 -15.21
N LYS A 77 20.77 -23.43 -15.37
CA LYS A 77 19.51 -24.04 -14.88
C LYS A 77 19.40 -23.99 -13.37
N HIS A 78 20.50 -24.24 -12.65
CA HIS A 78 20.53 -24.11 -11.20
C HIS A 78 20.27 -22.66 -10.76
N ASP A 79 21.02 -21.71 -11.31
CA ASP A 79 20.87 -20.29 -10.99
C ASP A 79 19.45 -19.78 -11.32
N LEU A 80 18.85 -20.26 -12.42
CA LEU A 80 17.45 -19.97 -12.78
C LEU A 80 16.47 -20.53 -11.74
N ALA A 81 16.64 -21.78 -11.32
CA ALA A 81 15.76 -22.39 -10.32
C ALA A 81 15.82 -21.64 -8.98
N GLU A 82 17.01 -21.24 -8.53
CA GLU A 82 17.15 -20.40 -7.33
C GLU A 82 16.49 -19.03 -7.50
N ALA A 83 16.69 -18.39 -8.66
CA ALA A 83 16.10 -17.09 -8.96
C ALA A 83 14.56 -17.14 -9.02
N GLU A 84 13.97 -18.23 -9.54
CA GLU A 84 12.53 -18.45 -9.57
C GLU A 84 11.95 -18.70 -8.17
N GLN A 85 12.66 -19.43 -7.32
CA GLN A 85 12.27 -19.59 -5.91
C GLN A 85 12.26 -18.25 -5.17
N GLU A 86 13.28 -17.43 -5.39
CA GLU A 86 13.34 -16.10 -4.78
C GLU A 86 12.25 -15.18 -5.34
N LEU A 87 11.95 -15.25 -6.65
CA LEU A 87 10.84 -14.52 -7.26
C LEU A 87 9.51 -14.87 -6.59
N PHE A 88 9.26 -16.16 -6.33
CA PHE A 88 8.06 -16.61 -5.63
C PHE A 88 7.99 -16.06 -4.19
N ARG A 89 9.12 -16.02 -3.47
CA ARG A 89 9.18 -15.39 -2.14
C ARG A 89 8.89 -13.89 -2.19
N ARG A 90 9.45 -13.18 -3.17
CA ARG A 90 9.18 -11.75 -3.38
C ARG A 90 7.71 -11.49 -3.73
N ALA A 91 7.09 -12.35 -4.52
CA ALA A 91 5.66 -12.25 -4.86
C ALA A 91 4.77 -12.42 -3.62
N LYS A 92 5.10 -13.37 -2.74
CA LYS A 92 4.43 -13.53 -1.44
C LYS A 92 4.59 -12.29 -0.57
N GLU A 93 5.78 -11.73 -0.50
CA GLU A 93 6.06 -10.51 0.27
C GLU A 93 5.24 -9.32 -0.25
N VAL A 94 5.17 -9.11 -1.57
CA VAL A 94 4.30 -8.08 -2.18
C VAL A 94 2.85 -8.27 -1.74
N ASN A 95 2.35 -9.50 -1.78
CA ASN A 95 0.97 -9.78 -1.35
C ASN A 95 0.75 -9.49 0.14
N ALA A 96 1.70 -9.87 1.00
CA ALA A 96 1.65 -9.57 2.43
C ALA A 96 1.62 -8.06 2.70
N ARG A 97 2.48 -7.28 2.02
CA ARG A 97 2.50 -5.81 2.15
C ARG A 97 1.24 -5.15 1.61
N ARG A 98 0.63 -5.69 0.55
CA ARG A 98 -0.69 -5.23 0.06
C ARG A 98 -1.77 -5.44 1.13
N GLN A 99 -1.80 -6.61 1.75
CA GLN A 99 -2.79 -6.93 2.79
C GLN A 99 -2.62 -6.01 4.01
N ASP A 100 -1.37 -5.76 4.45
CA ASP A 100 -1.09 -4.84 5.54
C ASP A 100 -1.54 -3.40 5.21
N LEU A 101 -1.20 -2.88 4.03
CA LEU A 101 -1.67 -1.55 3.59
C LEU A 101 -3.20 -1.44 3.60
N VAL A 102 -3.91 -2.48 3.13
CA VAL A 102 -5.37 -2.52 3.16
C VAL A 102 -5.89 -2.50 4.59
N ALA A 103 -5.27 -3.23 5.51
CA ALA A 103 -5.65 -3.23 6.92
C ALA A 103 -5.46 -1.84 7.55
N LYS A 104 -4.29 -1.21 7.37
CA LYS A 104 -4.02 0.16 7.89
C LYS A 104 -4.97 1.20 7.31
N ALA A 105 -5.26 1.12 6.01
CA ALA A 105 -6.20 2.01 5.35
C ALA A 105 -7.63 1.86 5.90
N LYS A 106 -8.06 0.62 6.22
CA LYS A 106 -9.36 0.37 6.87
C LYS A 106 -9.42 1.00 8.26
N GLU A 107 -8.38 0.82 9.07
CA GLU A 107 -8.30 1.39 10.42
C GLU A 107 -8.38 2.93 10.40
N ARG A 108 -7.63 3.59 9.50
CA ARG A 108 -7.71 5.06 9.33
C ARG A 108 -9.12 5.48 8.90
N LYS A 109 -9.67 4.86 7.86
CA LYS A 109 -11.00 5.21 7.33
C LYS A 109 -12.12 5.06 8.37
N LEU A 110 -12.00 4.08 9.28
CA LEU A 110 -12.93 3.91 10.39
C LEU A 110 -12.91 5.14 11.32
N LEU A 111 -11.72 5.61 11.70
CA LEU A 111 -11.58 6.80 12.54
C LEU A 111 -12.03 8.08 11.84
N GLU A 112 -11.79 8.20 10.53
CA GLU A 112 -12.30 9.33 9.74
C GLU A 112 -13.82 9.39 9.70
N ARG A 113 -14.47 8.23 9.51
CA ARG A 113 -15.93 8.13 9.55
C ARG A 113 -16.47 8.50 10.95
N MET A 114 -15.82 8.03 12.01
CA MET A 114 -16.19 8.39 13.38
C MET A 114 -16.05 9.89 13.63
N ARG A 115 -14.95 10.51 13.17
CA ARG A 115 -14.74 11.96 13.26
C ARG A 115 -15.83 12.73 12.53
N ALA A 116 -16.11 12.36 11.28
CA ALA A 116 -17.13 13.02 10.46
C ALA A 116 -18.52 12.92 11.09
N SER A 117 -18.87 11.77 11.67
CA SER A 117 -20.14 11.59 12.39
C SER A 117 -20.24 12.48 13.63
N GLN A 118 -19.17 12.59 14.43
CA GLN A 118 -19.16 13.46 15.60
C GLN A 118 -19.20 14.94 15.22
N GLU A 119 -18.54 15.31 14.14
CA GLU A 119 -18.56 16.68 13.62
C GLU A 119 -19.96 17.06 13.13
N ALA A 120 -20.65 16.15 12.43
CA ALA A 120 -22.04 16.36 12.02
C ALA A 120 -22.99 16.53 13.21
N ALA A 121 -22.85 15.69 14.24
CA ALA A 121 -23.64 15.80 15.46
C ALA A 121 -23.39 17.13 16.21
N PHE A 122 -22.11 17.53 16.33
CA PHE A 122 -21.73 18.80 16.94
C PHE A 122 -22.33 20.00 16.21
N ARG A 123 -22.30 20.02 14.87
CA ARG A 123 -22.90 21.09 14.08
C ARG A 123 -24.42 21.17 14.26
N LEU A 124 -25.09 20.01 14.32
CA LEU A 124 -26.54 19.97 14.56
C LEU A 124 -26.89 20.54 15.94
N GLU A 125 -26.11 20.22 16.96
CA GLU A 125 -26.30 20.72 18.32
C GLU A 125 -26.05 22.22 18.43
N GLU A 126 -24.97 22.74 17.83
CA GLU A 126 -24.70 24.19 17.79
C GLU A 126 -25.82 24.94 17.09
N ASN A 127 -26.28 24.46 15.92
CA ASN A 127 -27.40 25.08 15.20
C ASN A 127 -28.68 25.11 16.04
N ALA A 128 -28.99 24.01 16.74
CA ALA A 128 -30.15 23.93 17.61
C ALA A 128 -30.02 24.82 18.87
N ARG A 129 -28.80 25.11 19.33
CA ARG A 129 -28.55 26.06 20.42
C ARG A 129 -28.72 27.49 19.93
N GLU A 130 -28.12 27.84 18.79
CA GLU A 130 -28.24 29.17 18.18
C GLU A 130 -29.70 29.53 17.88
N GLN A 131 -30.49 28.57 17.37
CA GLN A 131 -31.92 28.78 17.13
C GLN A 131 -32.69 29.04 18.43
N ARG A 132 -32.41 28.28 19.50
CA ARG A 132 -33.03 28.52 20.82
C ARG A 132 -32.67 29.89 21.40
N GLU A 133 -31.39 30.25 21.35
CA GLU A 133 -30.92 31.58 21.78
C GLU A 133 -31.59 32.71 20.99
N ALA A 134 -31.77 32.53 19.67
CA ALA A 134 -32.47 33.51 18.83
C ALA A 134 -33.96 33.65 19.17
N ASP A 135 -34.66 32.53 19.40
CA ASP A 135 -36.07 32.52 19.78
C ASP A 135 -36.30 33.15 21.17
N GLU A 136 -35.41 32.88 22.12
CA GLU A 136 -35.43 33.50 23.45
C GLU A 136 -35.20 35.01 23.38
N MET A 137 -34.22 35.47 22.58
CA MET A 137 -33.96 36.89 22.35
C MET A 137 -35.13 37.59 21.67
N ALA A 138 -35.79 36.93 20.70
CA ALA A 138 -36.99 37.46 20.08
C ALA A 138 -38.13 37.59 21.10
N THR A 139 -38.34 36.57 21.93
CA THR A 139 -39.39 36.57 22.97
C THR A 139 -39.15 37.67 24.02
N LEU A 140 -37.90 37.86 24.47
CA LEU A 140 -37.55 38.95 25.40
C LEU A 140 -37.78 40.34 24.79
N ARG A 141 -37.45 40.51 23.51
CA ARG A 141 -37.57 41.80 22.81
C ARG A 141 -39.02 42.15 22.46
N PHE A 142 -39.85 41.18 22.10
CA PHE A 142 -41.27 41.41 21.78
C PHE A 142 -42.17 41.31 23.02
N GLY A 143 -41.79 40.55 24.05
CA GLY A 143 -42.53 40.44 25.31
C GLY A 143 -42.41 41.67 26.22
N ALA A 144 -41.31 42.43 26.13
CA ALA A 144 -41.16 43.71 26.84
C ALA A 144 -41.94 44.88 26.20
N GLY A 145 -42.60 44.65 25.05
CA GLY A 145 -43.37 45.65 24.31
C GLY A 145 -44.88 45.64 24.58
N THR A 146 -45.37 44.76 25.45
CA THR A 146 -46.78 44.72 25.83
C THR A 146 -46.92 44.65 27.36
N PHE A 147 -47.46 45.76 27.91
CA PHE A 147 -47.91 46.04 29.28
C PHE A 147 -46.88 46.57 30.27
#